data_AF-A0A6L4NDB0-F1
#
_entry.id   AF-A0A6L4NDB0-F1
#
_cell.length_a   1.000
_cell.length_b   1.000
_cell.length_c   1.000
_cell.angle_alpha   90.00
_cell.angle_beta   90.00
_cell.angle_gamma   90.00
#
_symmetry.space_group_name_H-M   'P 1'
#
loop_
_entity.id
_entity.type
_entity.pdbx_description
1 polymer ?
#
loop_
_entity_poly.entity_id
_entity_poly.type
_entity_poly.pdbx_seq_one_letter_code
_entity_poly.pdbx_strand_id
1 'polypeptide(L)'
;METTANTSDNIITRSYEEYYQVILTYITYRITHRYEAEDLTQDVFVRLLDYKQMLRPDTVKYFLFTIARNIVIDYIRRYYK
;
A
#
# COMPACT_ATOMS: atom_id res chain seq x y z
N MET A 1 -17.47 4.38 20.43
CA MET A 1 -16.56 4.92 19.40
C MET A 1 -15.14 4.31 19.47
N GLU A 2 -14.74 3.65 20.57
CA GLU A 2 -13.42 2.98 20.68
C GLU A 2 -13.28 1.66 19.90
N THR A 3 -14.37 0.92 19.66
CA THR A 3 -14.31 -0.42 19.05
C THR A 3 -13.99 -0.42 17.55
N THR A 4 -14.43 0.58 16.80
CA THR A 4 -14.18 0.65 15.35
C THR A 4 -12.74 1.07 15.03
N ALA A 5 -12.18 2.00 15.80
CA ALA A 5 -10.80 2.45 15.66
C ALA A 5 -9.82 1.28 15.85
N ASN A 6 -10.07 0.45 16.87
CA ASN A 6 -9.25 -0.71 17.20
C ASN A 6 -9.28 -1.79 16.09
N THR A 7 -10.45 -2.01 15.47
CA THR A 7 -10.59 -2.94 14.34
C THR A 7 -9.82 -2.46 13.11
N SER A 8 -9.95 -1.20 12.72
CA SER A 8 -9.23 -0.68 11.55
C SER A 8 -7.71 -0.65 11.77
N ASP A 9 -7.25 -0.34 12.99
CA ASP A 9 -5.82 -0.39 13.34
C ASP A 9 -5.26 -1.81 13.26
N ASN A 10 -6.05 -2.81 13.68
CA ASN A 10 -5.69 -4.21 13.51
C ASN A 10 -5.59 -4.61 12.03
N ILE A 11 -6.54 -4.17 11.20
CA ILE A 11 -6.52 -4.42 9.75
C ILE A 11 -5.26 -3.81 9.12
N ILE A 12 -4.92 -2.57 9.45
CA ILE A 12 -3.72 -1.88 8.94
C ILE A 12 -2.46 -2.65 9.33
N THR A 13 -2.33 -2.99 10.62
CA THR A 13 -1.17 -3.72 11.15
C THR A 13 -0.98 -5.05 10.45
N ARG A 14 -2.04 -5.87 10.38
CA ARG A 14 -2.02 -7.16 9.68
C ARG A 14 -1.72 -7.01 8.20
N SER A 15 -2.29 -5.98 7.57
CA SER A 15 -2.05 -5.72 6.15
C SER A 15 -0.58 -5.41 5.88
N TYR A 16 0.07 -4.65 6.76
CA TYR A 16 1.50 -4.38 6.66
C TYR A 16 2.32 -5.65 6.83
N GLU A 17 2.10 -6.40 7.91
CA GLU A 17 2.83 -7.65 8.19
C GLU A 17 2.69 -8.69 7.07
N GLU A 18 1.50 -8.86 6.53
CA GLU A 18 1.20 -9.88 5.52
C GLU A 18 1.61 -9.45 4.10
N TYR A 19 1.38 -8.19 3.74
CA TYR A 19 1.48 -7.75 2.35
C TYR A 19 2.69 -6.89 2.02
N TYR A 20 3.50 -6.45 3.01
CA TYR A 20 4.66 -5.60 2.72
C TYR A 20 5.57 -6.21 1.65
N GLN A 21 6.03 -7.44 1.88
CA GLN A 21 6.94 -8.11 0.95
C GLN A 21 6.28 -8.41 -0.40
N VAL A 22 4.97 -8.68 -0.39
CA VAL A 22 4.17 -8.92 -1.61
C VAL A 22 4.10 -7.66 -2.47
N ILE A 23 3.82 -6.51 -1.85
CA ILE A 23 3.76 -5.21 -2.53
C ILE A 23 5.14 -4.78 -2.99
N LEU A 24 6.17 -4.92 -2.16
CA LEU A 24 7.55 -4.64 -2.56
C LEU A 24 7.98 -5.44 -3.78
N THR A 25 7.68 -6.74 -3.78
CA THR A 25 7.95 -7.62 -4.93
C THR A 25 7.18 -7.14 -6.17
N TYR A 26 5.89 -6.80 -6.02
CA TYR A 26 5.08 -6.23 -7.10
C TYR A 26 5.68 -4.94 -7.68
N ILE A 27 6.16 -4.02 -6.84
CA ILE A 27 6.73 -2.74 -7.29
C ILE A 27 8.12 -2.96 -7.92
N THR A 28 8.94 -3.84 -7.35
CA THR A 28 10.30 -4.15 -7.85
C THR A 28 10.28 -4.72 -9.27
N TYR A 29 9.22 -5.43 -9.67
CA TYR A 29 9.05 -5.86 -11.07
C TYR A 29 8.83 -4.72 -12.07
N ARG A 30 8.55 -3.50 -11.60
CA ARG A 30 8.23 -2.33 -12.44
C ARG A 30 9.20 -1.17 -12.26
N ILE A 31 9.84 -1.07 -11.10
CA ILE A 31 10.77 -0.01 -10.72
C ILE A 31 12.15 -0.62 -10.52
N THR A 32 13.14 -0.17 -11.30
CA THR A 32 14.47 -0.78 -11.37
C THR A 32 15.30 -0.52 -10.11
N HIS A 33 15.18 0.66 -9.51
CA HIS A 33 15.95 1.01 -8.33
C HIS A 33 15.28 0.49 -7.06
N ARG A 34 16.00 -0.37 -6.33
CA ARG A 34 15.49 -1.01 -5.12
C ARG A 34 15.05 -0.02 -4.04
N TYR A 35 15.84 1.03 -3.81
CA TYR A 35 15.50 2.06 -2.82
C TYR A 35 14.21 2.79 -3.18
N GLU A 36 14.00 3.11 -4.46
CA GLU A 36 12.75 3.71 -4.93
C GLU A 36 11.57 2.74 -4.77
N ALA A 37 11.77 1.45 -5.05
CA ALA A 37 10.73 0.44 -4.86
C ALA A 37 10.35 0.28 -3.38
N GLU A 38 11.31 0.35 -2.46
CA GLU A 38 11.07 0.36 -1.01
C GLU A 38 10.31 1.63 -0.60
N ASP A 39 10.73 2.82 -1.02
CA ASP A 39 10.04 4.08 -0.72
C ASP A 39 8.59 4.09 -1.25
N LEU A 40 8.37 3.66 -2.50
CA LEU A 40 7.04 3.58 -3.09
C LEU A 40 6.17 2.53 -2.40
N THR A 41 6.77 1.46 -1.86
CA THR A 41 6.04 0.47 -1.05
C THR A 41 5.56 1.11 0.25
N GLN A 42 6.39 1.92 0.90
CA GLN A 42 6.02 2.65 2.10
C GLN A 42 4.85 3.60 1.82
N ASP A 43 4.90 4.33 0.70
CA ASP A 43 3.82 5.21 0.26
C ASP A 43 2.48 4.47 0.09
N VAL A 44 2.49 3.18 -0.29
CA VAL A 44 1.26 2.38 -0.36
C VAL A 44 0.58 2.28 1.00
N PHE A 45 1.35 1.95 2.04
CA PHE A 45 0.82 1.75 3.38
C PHE A 45 0.51 3.09 4.07
N VAL A 46 1.28 4.15 3.81
CA VAL A 46 0.95 5.50 4.27
C VAL A 46 -0.41 5.93 3.68
N ARG A 47 -0.61 5.78 2.36
CA ARG A 47 -1.91 6.08 1.74
C ARG A 47 -3.04 5.20 2.26
N LEU A 48 -2.77 3.96 2.67
CA LEU A 48 -3.80 3.10 3.27
C LEU A 48 -4.39 3.73 4.54
N LEU A 49 -3.58 4.47 5.32
CA LEU A 49 -4.02 5.14 6.55
C LEU A 49 -5.11 6.18 6.29
N ASP A 50 -5.07 6.87 5.15
CA ASP A 50 -6.07 7.87 4.75
C ASP A 50 -7.47 7.26 4.57
N TYR A 51 -7.54 5.93 4.37
CA TYR A 51 -8.77 5.18 4.15
C TYR A 51 -9.19 4.33 5.35
N LYS A 52 -8.59 4.53 6.54
CA LYS A 52 -8.80 3.72 7.76
C LYS A 52 -10.26 3.39 8.05
N GLN A 53 -11.18 4.33 7.86
CA GLN A 53 -12.61 4.15 8.14
C GLN A 53 -13.35 3.25 7.13
N MET A 54 -12.79 3.05 5.94
CA MET A 54 -13.40 2.28 4.85
C MET A 54 -12.79 0.88 4.70
N LEU A 55 -11.74 0.56 5.46
CA LEU A 55 -11.03 -0.71 5.36
C LEU A 55 -11.90 -1.87 5.82
N ARG A 56 -11.84 -2.96 5.07
CA ARG A 56 -12.44 -4.24 5.44
C ARG A 56 -11.43 -5.37 5.24
N PRO A 57 -11.40 -6.39 6.11
CA PRO A 57 -10.42 -7.48 6.02
C PRO A 57 -10.46 -8.24 4.70
N ASP A 58 -11.65 -8.43 4.13
CA ASP A 58 -11.90 -9.16 2.89
C ASP A 58 -11.45 -8.38 1.63
N THR A 59 -11.42 -7.05 1.70
CA THR A 59 -11.09 -6.21 0.53
C THR A 59 -9.73 -5.54 0.59
N VAL A 60 -9.07 -5.50 1.75
CA VAL A 60 -7.83 -4.70 1.96
C VAL A 60 -6.71 -5.10 1.00
N LYS A 61 -6.57 -6.38 0.69
CA LYS A 61 -5.60 -6.89 -0.30
C LYS A 61 -5.77 -6.23 -1.67
N TYR A 62 -7.00 -6.24 -2.20
CA TYR A 62 -7.28 -5.64 -3.52
C TYR A 62 -7.06 -4.13 -3.50
N PHE A 63 -7.33 -3.50 -2.36
CA PHE A 63 -7.14 -2.07 -2.18
C PHE A 63 -5.67 -1.69 -2.16
N LEU A 64 -4.81 -2.45 -1.48
CA LEU A 64 -3.36 -2.29 -1.53
C LEU A 64 -2.81 -2.35 -2.96
N PHE A 65 -3.24 -3.33 -3.76
CA PHE A 65 -2.80 -3.42 -5.17
C PHE A 65 -3.30 -2.26 -6.02
N THR A 66 -4.48 -1.70 -5.71
CA THR A 66 -5.00 -0.51 -6.38
C THR A 66 -4.12 0.71 -6.09
N ILE A 67 -3.79 0.92 -4.82
CA ILE A 67 -2.91 2.01 -4.39
C ILE A 67 -1.51 1.85 -5.02
N ALA A 68 -0.92 0.65 -4.94
CA ALA A 68 0.39 0.34 -5.52
C ALA A 68 0.43 0.59 -7.02
N ARG A 69 -0.58 0.13 -7.77
CA ARG A 69 -0.70 0.38 -9.21
C ARG A 69 -0.72 1.87 -9.51
N ASN A 70 -1.51 2.65 -8.78
CA ASN A 70 -1.65 4.08 -9.01
C ASN A 70 -0.34 4.83 -8.70
N ILE A 71 0.32 4.50 -7.58
CA ILE A 71 1.64 5.06 -7.24
C ILE A 71 2.67 4.78 -8.33
N VAL A 72 2.77 3.52 -8.79
CA VAL A 72 3.72 3.14 -9.83
C VAL A 72 3.45 3.88 -11.14
N ILE A 73 2.18 3.99 -11.56
CA ILE A 73 1.81 4.75 -12.77
C ILE A 73 2.21 6.22 -12.62
N ASP A 74 1.91 6.85 -11.49
CA ASP A 74 2.26 8.25 -11.25
C ASP A 74 3.78 8.47 -11.21
N TYR A 75 4.51 7.54 -10.61
CA TYR A 75 5.98 7.56 -10.59
C TYR A 75 6.55 7.51 -12.01
N ILE A 76 6.14 6.53 -12.81
CA ILE A 76 6.58 6.37 -14.20
C ILE A 76 6.22 7.62 -15.02
N ARG A 77 5.00 8.17 -14.85
CA ARG A 77 4.58 9.38 -15.57
C ARG A 77 5.42 10.62 -15.24
N ARG A 78 5.98 10.71 -14.04
CA ARG A 78 6.88 11.81 -13.65
C ARG A 78 8.30 11.59 -14.15
N TYR A 79 8.77 10.34 -14.19
CA TYR A 79 10.14 10.02 -14.59
C TYR A 79 10.38 10.16 -16.11
N TYR A 80 9.37 9.85 -16.93
CA TYR A 80 9.45 9.94 -18.39
C TYR A 80 8.88 11.25 -18.98
N LYS A 81 8.68 12.26 -18.13
CA LYS A 81 8.31 13.62 -18.54
C LYS A 81 9.55 14.50 -18.53
#